data_AF-A0A662NBP5-F1
#
_entry.id   AF-A0A662NBP5-F1
#
_cell.length_a   1.000
_cell.length_b   1.000
_cell.length_c   1.000
_cell.angle_alpha   90.00
_cell.angle_beta   90.00
_cell.angle_gamma   90.00
#
_symmetry.space_group_name_H-M   'P 1'
#
loop_
_entity.id
_entity.type
_entity.pdbx_description
1 polymer ?
#
loop_
_entity_poly.entity_id
_entity_poly.type
_entity_poly.pdbx_seq_one_letter_code
_entity_poly.pdbx_strand_id
1 'polypeptide(L)' 'ITNRLHSLELLPGIGKKHMWDILEERQREPFKSFEDLRHRVKGLPDPVKMIARRILDELENKDRYRLFVGSRRIFRE' A
#
# COMPACT_ATOMS: atom_id res chain seq x y z
N ILE A 1 0.76 -4.43 -11.17
CA ILE A 1 -0.14 -3.33 -11.57
C ILE A 1 -0.61 -3.64 -12.99
N THR A 2 -1.82 -4.14 -13.14
CA THR A 2 -2.41 -4.40 -14.46
C THR A 2 -3.80 -3.76 -14.47
N ASN A 3 -4.51 -3.79 -15.58
CA ASN A 3 -5.89 -3.31 -15.64
C ASN A 3 -6.83 -4.01 -14.63
N ARG A 4 -6.39 -5.13 -14.01
CA ARG A 4 -7.17 -5.92 -13.05
C ARG A 4 -6.56 -5.98 -11.64
N LEU A 5 -5.36 -5.43 -11.43
CA LEU A 5 -4.65 -5.50 -10.15
C LEU A 5 -4.04 -4.15 -9.80
N HIS A 6 -4.59 -3.50 -8.80
CA HIS A 6 -4.11 -2.22 -8.30
C HIS A 6 -2.84 -2.40 -7.45
N SER A 7 -2.00 -1.36 -7.36
CA SER A 7 -0.77 -1.40 -6.57
C SER A 7 -1.04 -1.53 -5.06
N LEU A 8 -2.10 -0.89 -4.55
CA LEU A 8 -2.52 -0.98 -3.14
C LEU A 8 -2.89 -2.40 -2.73
N GLU A 9 -3.46 -3.21 -3.63
CA GLU A 9 -3.81 -4.61 -3.36
C GLU A 9 -2.58 -5.51 -3.18
N LEU A 10 -1.39 -5.02 -3.52
CA LEU A 10 -0.16 -5.74 -3.25
C LEU A 10 0.26 -5.61 -1.77
N LEU A 11 -0.29 -4.64 -1.03
CA LEU A 11 0.02 -4.48 0.38
C LEU A 11 -0.71 -5.55 1.20
N PRO A 12 -0.02 -6.22 2.15
CA PRO A 12 -0.60 -7.33 2.89
C PRO A 12 -1.79 -6.87 3.73
N GLY A 13 -2.95 -7.50 3.51
CA GLY A 13 -4.19 -7.15 4.20
C GLY A 13 -5.03 -6.07 3.52
N ILE A 14 -4.64 -5.58 2.34
CA ILE A 14 -5.52 -4.74 1.48
C ILE A 14 -6.12 -5.59 0.36
N GLY A 15 -7.43 -5.80 0.45
CA GLY A 15 -8.23 -6.32 -0.66
C GLY A 15 -8.92 -5.19 -1.45
N LYS A 16 -9.77 -5.57 -2.40
CA LYS A 16 -10.54 -4.63 -3.24
C LYS A 16 -11.33 -3.60 -2.45
N LYS A 17 -11.96 -4.00 -1.34
CA LYS A 17 -12.76 -3.11 -0.49
C LYS A 17 -11.91 -1.98 0.07
N HIS A 18 -10.85 -2.32 0.83
CA HIS A 18 -9.94 -1.33 1.38
C HIS A 18 -9.26 -0.50 0.30
N MET A 19 -8.95 -1.09 -0.86
CA MET A 19 -8.39 -0.35 -1.99
C MET A 19 -9.33 0.76 -2.46
N TRP A 20 -10.62 0.49 -2.64
CA TRP A 20 -11.61 1.51 -3.00
C TRP A 20 -11.81 2.53 -1.88
N ASP A 21 -11.95 2.09 -0.63
CA ASP A 21 -12.11 2.99 0.53
C ASP A 21 -10.93 3.99 0.64
N ILE A 22 -9.69 3.52 0.43
CA ILE A 22 -8.49 4.39 0.43
C ILE A 22 -8.54 5.39 -0.72
N LEU A 23 -8.95 4.97 -1.91
CA LEU A 23 -9.01 5.84 -3.09
C LEU A 23 -10.08 6.92 -2.94
N GLU A 24 -11.27 6.57 -2.45
CA GLU A 24 -12.37 7.50 -2.20
C GLU A 24 -12.00 8.54 -1.15
N GLU A 25 -11.42 8.11 -0.02
CA GLU A 25 -10.96 9.04 1.01
C GLU A 25 -9.84 9.95 0.48
N ARG A 26 -8.88 9.40 -0.27
CA ARG A 26 -7.80 10.21 -0.86
C ARG A 26 -8.31 11.27 -1.84
N GLN A 27 -9.40 10.99 -2.58
CA GLN A 27 -10.01 11.96 -3.49
C GLN A 27 -10.62 13.15 -2.74
N ARG A 28 -11.10 12.95 -1.51
CA ARG A 28 -11.64 14.03 -0.66
C ARG A 28 -10.51 14.92 -0.15
N GLU A 29 -9.47 14.33 0.43
CA GLU A 29 -8.31 15.05 0.94
C GLU A 29 -7.10 14.10 1.01
N PRO A 30 -5.89 14.54 0.64
CA PRO A 30 -4.66 13.76 0.85
C PRO A 30 -4.45 13.40 2.32
N PHE A 31 -4.01 12.17 2.59
CA PHE A 31 -3.70 11.73 3.95
C PHE A 31 -2.49 12.49 4.52
N LYS A 32 -2.62 12.99 5.74
CA LYS A 32 -1.56 13.77 6.42
C LYS A 32 -0.63 12.90 7.25
N SER A 33 -1.10 11.74 7.71
CA SER A 33 -0.32 10.81 8.52
C SER A 33 -0.84 9.37 8.40
N PHE A 34 -0.09 8.42 8.94
CA PHE A 34 -0.55 7.03 9.05
C PHE A 34 -1.74 6.88 10.00
N GLU A 35 -1.83 7.74 11.00
CA GLU A 35 -2.95 7.77 11.94
C GLU A 35 -4.23 8.27 11.25
N ASP A 36 -4.12 9.35 10.46
CA ASP A 36 -5.21 9.88 9.64
C ASP A 36 -5.78 8.81 8.68
N LEU A 37 -4.89 8.06 8.01
CA LEU A 37 -5.29 6.93 7.16
C LEU A 37 -6.10 5.87 7.94
N ARG A 38 -5.69 5.51 9.16
CA ARG A 38 -6.40 4.52 10.00
C ARG A 38 -7.75 5.02 10.48
N HIS A 39 -7.86 6.31 10.82
CA HIS A 39 -9.11 6.90 11.28
C HIS A 39 -10.14 6.97 10.16
N ARG A 40 -9.70 7.31 8.94
CA ARG A 40 -10.59 7.48 7.78
C ARG A 40 -11.01 6.16 7.15
N VAL A 41 -10.09 5.19 7.06
CA VAL A 41 -10.36 3.87 6.45
C VAL A 41 -10.65 2.85 7.54
N LYS A 42 -11.94 2.66 7.85
CA LYS A 42 -12.40 1.76 8.92
C LYS A 42 -11.97 0.31 8.68
N GLY A 43 -11.41 -0.31 9.71
CA GLY A 43 -10.97 -1.72 9.66
C GLY A 43 -9.73 -1.95 8.80
N LEU A 44 -8.99 -0.89 8.45
CA LEU A 44 -7.68 -1.03 7.83
C LEU A 44 -6.67 -1.63 8.82
N PRO A 45 -5.87 -2.63 8.42
CA PRO A 45 -4.72 -3.08 9.20
C PRO A 45 -3.76 -1.93 9.50
N ASP A 46 -2.87 -2.12 10.48
CA ASP A 46 -1.85 -1.15 10.80
C ASP A 46 -0.99 -0.80 9.56
N PRO A 47 -1.04 0.44 9.03
CA PRO A 47 -0.36 0.78 7.80
C PRO A 47 1.16 0.71 7.95
N VAL A 48 1.69 0.99 9.14
CA VAL A 48 3.13 0.87 9.40
C VAL A 48 3.55 -0.59 9.36
N LYS A 49 2.80 -1.47 10.04
CA LYS A 49 3.10 -2.92 10.01
C LYS A 49 2.91 -3.53 8.63
N MET A 50 1.90 -3.08 7.90
CA MET A 50 1.62 -3.52 6.54
C MET A 50 2.78 -3.17 5.59
N ILE A 51 3.26 -1.93 5.63
CA ILE A 51 4.40 -1.49 4.83
C ILE A 51 5.68 -2.24 5.25
N ALA A 52 5.96 -2.32 6.56
CA ALA A 52 7.13 -3.03 7.07
C ALA A 52 7.12 -4.50 6.65
N ARG A 53 5.97 -5.16 6.76
CA ARG A 53 5.82 -6.55 6.35
C ARG A 53 6.07 -6.72 4.86
N ARG A 54 5.53 -5.81 4.03
CA ARG A 54 5.76 -5.84 2.59
C ARG A 54 7.22 -5.67 2.22
N ILE A 55 7.92 -4.74 2.87
CA ILE A 55 9.37 -4.53 2.66
C ILE A 55 10.12 -5.83 2.95
N LEU A 56 9.82 -6.50 4.07
CA LEU A 56 10.44 -7.79 4.41
C LEU A 56 10.15 -8.87 3.37
N ASP A 57 8.89 -9.02 2.95
CA ASP A 57 8.50 -10.04 1.96
C ASP A 57 9.17 -9.78 0.59
N GLU A 58 9.35 -8.52 0.18
CA GLU A 58 10.09 -8.17 -1.04
C GLU A 58 11.59 -8.44 -0.92
N LEU A 59 12.21 -8.20 0.24
CA LEU A 59 13.63 -8.51 0.50
C LEU A 59 13.89 -10.01 0.45
N GLU A 60 12.95 -10.81 0.95
CA GLU A 60 13.00 -12.27 0.91
C GLU A 60 12.64 -12.85 -0.47
N ASN A 61 12.42 -12.01 -1.49
CA ASN A 61 12.00 -12.40 -2.85
C ASN A 61 10.71 -13.23 -2.90
N LYS A 62 9.83 -13.09 -1.90
CA LYS A 62 8.53 -13.76 -1.86
C LYS A 62 7.53 -13.15 -2.83
N ASP A 63 7.69 -11.85 -3.11
CA ASP A 63 6.84 -11.12 -4.03
C ASP A 63 7.45 -10.96 -5.42
N ARG A 64 6.63 -11.22 -6.45
CA ARG A 64 6.98 -10.96 -7.85
C ARG A 64 7.13 -9.46 -8.13
N TYR A 65 6.34 -8.62 -7.46
CA TYR A 65 6.35 -7.17 -7.64
C TYR A 65 7.12 -6.50 -6.51
N ARG A 66 8.08 -5.64 -6.86
CA ARG A 66 8.84 -4.85 -5.90
C ARG A 66 8.36 -3.40 -5.91
N LEU A 67 7.72 -2.95 -4.83
CA LEU A 67 7.29 -1.57 -4.63
C LEU A 67 8.35 -0.75 -3.90
N PHE A 68 9.06 -1.35 -2.95
CA PHE A 68 9.94 -0.63 -2.02
C PHE A 68 11.43 -0.95 -2.24
N VAL A 69 11.77 -2.22 -2.48
CA VAL A 69 13.18 -2.68 -2.52
C VAL A 69 13.66 -3.09 -3.92
N GLY A 70 13.01 -2.58 -4.96
CA GLY A 70 13.39 -2.79 -6.36
C GLY A 70 14.77 -2.19 -6.70
N SER A 71 15.58 -2.93 -7.47
CA SER A 71 16.93 -2.50 -7.90
C SER A 71 16.90 -1.30 -8.87
N ARG A 72 15.80 -1.11 -9.61
CA ARG A 72 15.56 0.13 -10.39
C ARG A 72 14.72 1.08 -9.54
N ARG A 73 15.37 1.94 -8.78
CA ARG A 73 14.71 3.02 -8.05
C ARG A 73 13.93 3.91 -9.04
N ILE A 74 12.63 4.05 -8.79
CA ILE A 74 11.72 5.03 -9.40
C ILE A 74 12.01 6.45 -8.85
N PHE A 75 12.77 6.56 -7.75
CA PHE A 75 13.38 7.81 -7.30
C PHE A 75 14.63 8.11 -8.14
N ARG A 76 14.43 8.55 -9.38
CA ARG A 76 15.37 9.48 -10.01
C ARG A 76 14.95 10.87 -9.57
N GLU A 77 15.85 11.58 -8.91
CA GLU A 77 15.79 13.04 -8.79
C GLU A 77 15.81 13.68 -10.18
#